data_AF-A0A7R9YQH1-F1
#
_entry.id   AF-A0A7R9YQH1-F1
#
_cell.length_a   1.000
_cell.length_b   1.000
_cell.length_c   1.000
_cell.angle_alpha   90.00
_cell.angle_beta   90.00
_cell.angle_gamma   90.00
#
_symmetry.space_group_name_H-M   'P 1'
#
loop_
_entity.id
_entity.type
_entity.pdbx_description
1 polymer ?
#
loop_
_entity_poly.entity_id
_entity_poly.type
_entity_poly.pdbx_seq_one_letter_code
_entity_poly.pdbx_strand_id
1 'polypeptide(L)'
;LATSAHGYSFSNPVANEESVLVAAQNITVLAAAADFAGAKAAYENSGVLKTLASTDETGDVTFDVYKAYFGGASGVHETTLLACLDGTGAWAVGTGEAANVKDDARKECIEKLTTDAIPFLHMLVNLNKAIAQAEAGNTATATAAAAQHVDRAYALYRGDPSDAPNYSIWHRGNLRGGNFKDATGNVLAAGTPLVAFLTTTIVSDFQTLKQSVVNPVDLAAARSAKQRIAARAQLIYHMATLRYAYQLDEHVNDGTTRSDAAYKSQGEGQAFWRTIAPLVTLVAPSGAAALTALFDLAVTPTTTSSYCAARATLRLALPATLTLDDIGELEDTMGDPTGITASFAQCTSYAPVNSVLDYAGVSSTAREINTALMAENFALAKAAYTGSHLEALAKATPEESAYAKHFGSASPYHDFFVECADN
;
A
#
# COMPACT_ATOMS: atom_id res chain seq x y z
N LEU A 1 3.01 28.94 -21.27
CA LEU A 1 3.45 27.96 -20.25
C LEU A 1 2.59 28.14 -19.00
N ALA A 2 1.35 27.66 -19.09
CA ALA A 2 0.44 27.44 -17.96
C ALA A 2 -0.62 26.48 -18.51
N THR A 3 -0.26 25.22 -18.66
CA THR A 3 -1.24 24.17 -18.92
C THR A 3 -1.92 23.88 -17.58
N SER A 4 -3.19 24.27 -17.45
CA SER A 4 -4.01 23.85 -16.31
C SER A 4 -4.56 22.47 -16.63
N ALA A 5 -4.44 21.53 -15.71
CA ALA A 5 -5.05 20.22 -15.87
C ALA A 5 -5.59 19.70 -14.54
N HIS A 6 -6.83 19.20 -14.56
CA HIS A 6 -7.60 18.82 -13.36
C HIS A 6 -7.60 19.90 -12.24
N GLY A 7 -7.46 21.18 -12.60
CA GLY A 7 -7.39 22.29 -11.65
C GLY A 7 -5.98 22.63 -11.14
N TYR A 8 -4.96 21.82 -11.42
CA TYR A 8 -3.57 22.16 -11.09
C TYR A 8 -2.91 22.94 -12.24
N SER A 9 -2.13 23.95 -11.91
CA SER A 9 -1.38 24.75 -12.88
C SER A 9 0.12 24.49 -12.74
N PHE A 10 0.78 24.04 -13.79
CA PHE A 10 2.24 23.88 -13.79
C PHE A 10 2.95 25.23 -13.78
N SER A 11 4.01 25.34 -12.99
CA SER A 11 4.94 26.47 -13.00
C SER A 11 6.25 26.13 -13.72
N ASN A 12 6.52 24.84 -13.90
CA ASN A 12 7.73 24.29 -14.52
C ASN A 12 7.37 23.36 -15.69
N PRO A 13 8.26 23.19 -16.69
CA PRO A 13 8.06 22.21 -17.75
C PRO A 13 8.12 20.78 -17.18
N VAL A 14 7.14 19.95 -17.56
CA VAL A 14 6.97 18.56 -17.10
C VAL A 14 6.79 17.56 -18.25
N ALA A 15 7.17 17.94 -19.47
CA ALA A 15 6.96 17.11 -20.65
C ALA A 15 7.68 15.74 -20.56
N ASN A 16 8.81 15.69 -19.84
CA ASN A 16 9.51 14.45 -19.58
C ASN A 16 8.67 13.50 -18.71
N GLU A 17 8.09 13.99 -17.62
CA GLU A 17 7.22 13.20 -16.75
C GLU A 17 5.92 12.80 -17.45
N GLU A 18 5.32 13.70 -18.25
CA GLU A 18 4.12 13.37 -19.05
C GLU A 18 4.43 12.28 -20.10
N SER A 19 5.65 12.24 -20.67
CA SER A 19 6.06 11.22 -21.65
C SER A 19 6.11 9.79 -21.08
N VAL A 20 6.25 9.64 -19.75
CA VAL A 20 6.28 8.32 -19.08
C VAL A 20 4.99 7.56 -19.39
N LEU A 21 3.85 8.23 -19.33
CA LEU A 21 2.55 7.58 -19.53
C LEU A 21 2.23 7.33 -21.00
N VAL A 22 2.68 8.20 -21.90
CA VAL A 22 2.63 7.95 -23.34
C VAL A 22 3.39 6.66 -23.67
N ALA A 23 4.59 6.49 -23.09
CA ALA A 23 5.35 5.27 -23.24
C ALA A 23 4.64 4.05 -22.62
N ALA A 24 4.10 4.18 -21.41
CA ALA A 24 3.36 3.10 -20.74
C ALA A 24 2.14 2.65 -21.57
N GLN A 25 1.40 3.58 -22.17
CA GLN A 25 0.29 3.27 -23.07
C GLN A 25 0.75 2.47 -24.29
N ASN A 26 1.82 2.91 -24.97
CA ASN A 26 2.35 2.20 -26.13
C ASN A 26 2.77 0.76 -25.77
N ILE A 27 3.48 0.59 -24.66
CA ILE A 27 3.90 -0.72 -24.14
C ILE A 27 2.67 -1.59 -23.83
N THR A 28 1.65 -1.01 -23.20
CA THR A 28 0.42 -1.72 -22.82
C THR A 28 -0.37 -2.17 -24.05
N VAL A 29 -0.46 -1.34 -25.09
CA VAL A 29 -1.14 -1.69 -26.35
C VAL A 29 -0.44 -2.88 -27.03
N LEU A 30 0.89 -2.88 -27.07
CA LEU A 30 1.67 -3.99 -27.64
C LEU A 30 1.50 -5.27 -26.81
N ALA A 31 1.57 -5.17 -25.49
CA ALA A 31 1.35 -6.30 -24.59
C ALA A 31 -0.08 -6.88 -24.73
N ALA A 32 -1.10 -6.02 -24.82
CA ALA A 32 -2.49 -6.43 -25.03
C ALA A 32 -2.68 -7.22 -26.33
N ALA A 33 -1.91 -6.90 -27.37
CA ALA A 33 -1.84 -7.65 -28.63
C ALA A 33 -0.98 -8.94 -28.54
N ALA A 34 -0.51 -9.30 -27.35
CA ALA A 34 0.45 -10.39 -27.09
C ALA A 34 1.81 -10.22 -27.80
N ASP A 35 2.15 -9.01 -28.25
CA ASP A 35 3.47 -8.68 -28.78
C ASP A 35 4.41 -8.28 -27.63
N PHE A 36 4.81 -9.27 -26.83
CA PHE A 36 5.69 -9.05 -25.68
C PHE A 36 7.10 -8.59 -26.09
N ALA A 37 7.59 -9.04 -27.24
CA ALA A 37 8.89 -8.62 -27.76
C ALA A 37 8.85 -7.14 -28.21
N GLY A 38 7.79 -6.73 -28.92
CA GLY A 38 7.55 -5.34 -29.28
C GLY A 38 7.35 -4.47 -28.04
N ALA A 39 6.56 -4.94 -27.06
CA ALA A 39 6.38 -4.24 -25.78
C ALA A 39 7.71 -4.04 -25.03
N LYS A 40 8.61 -5.05 -25.06
CA LYS A 40 9.95 -4.94 -24.46
C LYS A 40 10.81 -3.93 -25.20
N ALA A 41 10.84 -3.99 -26.54
CA ALA A 41 11.55 -3.01 -27.34
C ALA A 41 11.03 -1.59 -27.10
N ALA A 42 9.71 -1.40 -26.97
CA ALA A 42 9.11 -0.13 -26.63
C ALA A 42 9.52 0.35 -25.23
N TYR A 43 9.57 -0.55 -24.24
CA TYR A 43 10.07 -0.24 -22.90
C TYR A 43 11.54 0.18 -22.91
N GLU A 44 12.42 -0.57 -23.57
CA GLU A 44 13.86 -0.27 -23.62
C GLU A 44 14.14 1.07 -24.30
N ASN A 45 13.28 1.49 -25.24
CA ASN A 45 13.37 2.77 -25.94
C ASN A 45 12.47 3.88 -25.37
N SER A 46 11.86 3.67 -24.20
CA SER A 46 10.88 4.60 -23.61
C SER A 46 11.47 5.88 -23.02
N GLY A 47 12.80 6.03 -23.02
CA GLY A 47 13.49 7.21 -22.52
C GLY A 47 13.29 7.41 -21.01
N VAL A 48 12.37 8.28 -20.63
CA VAL A 48 12.15 8.68 -19.23
C VAL A 48 11.63 7.51 -18.40
N LEU A 49 10.69 6.70 -18.90
CA LEU A 49 10.17 5.55 -18.15
C LEU A 49 11.28 4.53 -17.85
N LYS A 50 12.09 4.16 -18.84
CA LYS A 50 13.28 3.31 -18.66
C LYS A 50 14.27 3.92 -17.67
N THR A 51 14.48 5.23 -17.75
CA THR A 51 15.37 5.94 -16.82
C THR A 51 14.84 5.83 -15.39
N LEU A 52 13.57 6.14 -15.14
CA LEU A 52 12.96 6.02 -13.81
C LEU A 52 13.06 4.57 -13.29
N ALA A 53 12.77 3.58 -14.13
CA ALA A 53 12.80 2.18 -13.73
C ALA A 53 14.20 1.67 -13.31
N SER A 54 15.27 2.31 -13.80
CA SER A 54 16.67 1.91 -13.61
C SER A 54 17.51 2.88 -12.77
N THR A 55 16.99 4.06 -12.45
CA THR A 55 17.70 5.07 -11.64
C THR A 55 17.85 4.58 -10.21
N ASP A 56 19.09 4.58 -9.73
CA ASP A 56 19.40 4.41 -8.31
C ASP A 56 19.29 5.76 -7.59
N GLU A 57 18.26 5.93 -6.77
CA GLU A 57 18.03 7.12 -5.94
C GLU A 57 18.45 6.88 -4.47
N THR A 58 19.49 6.05 -4.24
CA THR A 58 20.02 5.76 -2.90
C THR A 58 20.25 7.04 -2.10
N GLY A 59 19.79 7.05 -0.85
CA GLY A 59 19.78 8.21 0.04
C GLY A 59 18.43 8.93 0.08
N ASP A 60 17.51 8.63 -0.83
CA ASP A 60 16.11 8.95 -0.64
C ASP A 60 15.44 7.93 0.30
N VAL A 61 14.78 8.43 1.34
CA VAL A 61 14.18 7.60 2.40
C VAL A 61 13.14 6.59 1.89
N THR A 62 12.41 6.92 0.81
CA THR A 62 11.44 6.00 0.23
C THR A 62 12.14 5.00 -0.68
N PHE A 63 13.05 5.49 -1.53
CA PHE A 63 13.79 4.61 -2.44
C PHE A 63 14.61 3.57 -1.70
N ASP A 64 15.28 3.94 -0.60
CA ASP A 64 16.08 3.03 0.21
C ASP A 64 15.24 1.88 0.79
N VAL A 65 14.00 2.15 1.22
CA VAL A 65 13.05 1.13 1.67
C VAL A 65 12.71 0.15 0.56
N TYR A 66 12.43 0.67 -0.64
CA TYR A 66 12.11 -0.13 -1.81
C TYR A 66 13.31 -0.97 -2.26
N LYS A 67 14.48 -0.35 -2.36
CA LYS A 67 15.75 -1.01 -2.68
C LYS A 67 16.05 -2.14 -1.70
N ALA A 68 15.91 -1.90 -0.39
CA ALA A 68 16.13 -2.94 0.62
C ALA A 68 15.15 -4.11 0.46
N TYR A 69 13.85 -3.84 0.28
CA TYR A 69 12.83 -4.88 0.14
C TYR A 69 13.08 -5.77 -1.09
N PHE A 70 13.50 -5.19 -2.21
CA PHE A 70 13.75 -5.93 -3.46
C PHE A 70 15.20 -6.42 -3.60
N GLY A 71 15.95 -6.51 -2.50
CA GLY A 71 17.26 -7.18 -2.49
C GLY A 71 18.44 -6.33 -2.96
N GLY A 72 18.33 -5.00 -2.85
CA GLY A 72 19.45 -4.07 -3.08
C GLY A 72 19.67 -3.68 -4.54
N ALA A 73 18.81 -4.11 -5.48
CA ALA A 73 18.96 -3.80 -6.90
C ALA A 73 18.65 -2.32 -7.21
N SER A 74 19.44 -1.71 -8.10
CA SER A 74 19.23 -0.33 -8.59
C SER A 74 17.99 -0.19 -9.49
N GLY A 75 17.37 -1.30 -9.91
CA GLY A 75 16.15 -1.35 -10.72
C GLY A 75 15.00 -2.06 -10.01
N VAL A 76 14.49 -1.46 -8.94
CA VAL A 76 13.48 -2.02 -8.01
C VAL A 76 12.32 -2.74 -8.71
N HIS A 77 11.72 -2.10 -9.71
CA HIS A 77 10.58 -2.66 -10.45
C HIS A 77 10.97 -3.20 -11.83
N GLU A 78 12.13 -2.80 -12.36
CA GLU A 78 12.61 -3.17 -13.68
C GLU A 78 12.83 -4.68 -13.81
N THR A 79 13.46 -5.32 -12.82
CA THR A 79 13.71 -6.77 -12.89
C THR A 79 12.43 -7.57 -13.05
N THR A 80 11.36 -7.18 -12.37
CA THR A 80 10.05 -7.84 -12.52
C THR A 80 9.39 -7.49 -13.83
N LEU A 81 9.46 -6.23 -14.27
CA LEU A 81 8.91 -5.83 -15.57
C LEU A 81 9.54 -6.63 -16.71
N LEU A 82 10.87 -6.76 -16.70
CA LEU A 82 11.58 -7.60 -17.67
C LEU A 82 11.19 -9.07 -17.56
N ALA A 83 10.99 -9.60 -16.35
CA ALA A 83 10.51 -10.98 -16.18
C ALA A 83 9.09 -11.19 -16.75
N CYS A 84 8.19 -10.20 -16.61
CA CYS A 84 6.85 -10.24 -17.20
C CYS A 84 6.92 -10.18 -18.73
N LEU A 85 7.72 -9.27 -19.28
CA LEU A 85 7.96 -9.13 -20.72
C LEU A 85 8.57 -10.41 -21.31
N ASP A 86 9.55 -11.00 -20.65
CA ASP A 86 10.25 -12.20 -21.14
C ASP A 86 9.49 -13.50 -20.83
N GLY A 87 8.47 -13.47 -19.97
CA GLY A 87 7.75 -14.68 -19.53
C GLY A 87 8.64 -15.62 -18.72
N THR A 88 9.45 -15.07 -17.82
CA THR A 88 10.42 -15.82 -17.02
C THR A 88 10.08 -15.80 -15.53
N GLY A 89 10.74 -16.66 -14.74
CA GLY A 89 10.48 -16.77 -13.30
C GLY A 89 9.03 -17.18 -13.01
N ALA A 90 8.35 -16.47 -12.12
CA ALA A 90 6.93 -16.73 -11.78
C ALA A 90 5.99 -16.63 -12.99
N TRP A 91 6.39 -15.89 -14.03
CA TRP A 91 5.64 -15.66 -15.26
C TRP A 91 5.85 -16.75 -16.32
N ALA A 92 6.79 -17.67 -16.09
CA ALA A 92 7.01 -18.81 -16.98
C ALA A 92 5.85 -19.81 -16.88
N VAL A 93 5.47 -20.38 -18.02
CA VAL A 93 4.47 -21.45 -18.10
C VAL A 93 5.02 -22.71 -17.44
N GLY A 94 4.21 -23.35 -16.58
CA GLY A 94 4.56 -24.59 -15.91
C GLY A 94 4.56 -25.80 -16.85
N THR A 95 5.18 -26.89 -16.41
CA THR A 95 5.15 -28.15 -17.17
C THR A 95 3.72 -28.67 -17.28
N GLY A 96 3.25 -28.89 -18.51
CA GLY A 96 1.92 -29.44 -18.80
C GLY A 96 0.80 -28.40 -18.87
N GLU A 97 1.11 -27.11 -18.70
CA GLU A 97 0.14 -26.03 -18.90
C GLU A 97 0.10 -25.56 -20.36
N ALA A 98 -0.99 -24.91 -20.77
CA ALA A 98 -1.09 -24.30 -22.08
C ALA A 98 -0.06 -23.18 -22.26
N ALA A 99 0.51 -23.07 -23.46
CA ALA A 99 1.62 -22.14 -23.74
C ALA A 99 1.30 -20.66 -23.48
N ASN A 100 0.02 -20.29 -23.45
CA ASN A 100 -0.47 -18.92 -23.27
C ASN A 100 -1.25 -18.73 -21.95
N VAL A 101 -1.29 -19.73 -21.06
CA VAL A 101 -2.13 -19.71 -19.83
C VAL A 101 -1.83 -18.52 -18.90
N LYS A 102 -0.61 -17.96 -19.00
CA LYS A 102 -0.14 -16.81 -18.20
C LYS A 102 -0.06 -15.51 -18.99
N ASP A 103 -0.45 -15.48 -20.27
CA ASP A 103 -0.29 -14.28 -21.08
C ASP A 103 -1.14 -13.12 -20.54
N ASP A 104 -2.36 -13.38 -20.07
CA ASP A 104 -3.19 -12.36 -19.45
C ASP A 104 -2.59 -11.85 -18.13
N ALA A 105 -2.00 -12.73 -17.32
CA ALA A 105 -1.27 -12.31 -16.12
C ALA A 105 -0.07 -11.42 -16.45
N ARG A 106 0.68 -11.76 -17.51
CA ARG A 106 1.82 -10.97 -17.99
C ARG A 106 1.37 -9.60 -18.48
N LYS A 107 0.27 -9.51 -19.24
CA LYS A 107 -0.33 -8.25 -19.69
C LYS A 107 -0.63 -7.33 -18.52
N GLU A 108 -1.30 -7.87 -17.50
CA GLU A 108 -1.63 -7.11 -16.29
C GLU A 108 -0.37 -6.64 -15.55
N CYS A 109 0.63 -7.51 -15.37
CA CYS A 109 1.90 -7.10 -14.78
C CYS A 109 2.56 -5.92 -15.52
N ILE A 110 2.64 -6.01 -16.85
CA ILE A 110 3.30 -5.00 -17.70
C ILE A 110 2.57 -3.66 -17.59
N GLU A 111 1.24 -3.68 -17.71
CA GLU A 111 0.44 -2.46 -17.55
C GLU A 111 0.68 -1.85 -16.17
N LYS A 112 0.47 -2.61 -15.08
CA LYS A 112 0.50 -2.05 -13.73
C LYS A 112 1.90 -1.63 -13.31
N LEU A 113 2.97 -2.32 -13.72
CA LEU A 113 4.33 -1.86 -13.38
C LEU A 113 4.68 -0.54 -14.08
N THR A 114 4.29 -0.37 -15.34
CA THR A 114 4.62 0.83 -16.14
C THR A 114 3.73 2.03 -15.82
N THR A 115 2.48 1.80 -15.42
CA THR A 115 1.48 2.86 -15.15
C THR A 115 1.34 3.20 -13.67
N ASP A 116 1.62 2.25 -12.78
CA ASP A 116 1.42 2.39 -11.34
C ASP A 116 2.75 2.33 -10.57
N ALA A 117 3.42 1.17 -10.54
CA ALA A 117 4.53 0.94 -9.59
C ALA A 117 5.73 1.88 -9.80
N ILE A 118 6.20 2.02 -11.06
CA ILE A 118 7.33 2.90 -11.38
C ILE A 118 6.97 4.38 -11.17
N PRO A 119 5.85 4.91 -11.71
CA PRO A 119 5.44 6.29 -11.46
C PRO A 119 5.18 6.59 -9.97
N PHE A 120 4.60 5.65 -9.21
CA PHE A 120 4.29 5.83 -7.79
C PHE A 120 5.55 6.02 -6.96
N LEU A 121 6.55 5.14 -7.11
CA LEU A 121 7.82 5.27 -6.40
C LEU A 121 8.46 6.65 -6.68
N HIS A 122 8.53 7.03 -7.95
CA HIS A 122 9.19 8.28 -8.34
C HIS A 122 8.37 9.54 -8.04
N MET A 123 7.04 9.42 -7.93
CA MET A 123 6.20 10.46 -7.36
C MET A 123 6.60 10.69 -5.89
N LEU A 124 6.73 9.63 -5.08
CA LEU A 124 7.14 9.75 -3.67
C LEU A 124 8.57 10.32 -3.53
N VAL A 125 9.51 9.89 -4.35
CA VAL A 125 10.88 10.43 -4.39
C VAL A 125 10.86 11.94 -4.71
N ASN A 126 10.08 12.37 -5.71
CA ASN A 126 9.96 13.80 -6.02
C ASN A 126 9.30 14.58 -4.87
N LEU A 127 8.32 14.02 -4.17
CA LEU A 127 7.75 14.65 -2.98
C LEU A 127 8.78 14.81 -1.85
N ASN A 128 9.66 13.82 -1.65
CA ASN A 128 10.77 13.92 -0.69
C ASN A 128 11.75 15.03 -1.10
N LYS A 129 12.17 15.04 -2.38
CA LYS A 129 13.07 16.06 -2.93
C LYS A 129 12.48 17.47 -2.80
N ALA A 130 11.17 17.65 -3.04
CA ALA A 130 10.51 18.94 -2.87
C ALA A 130 10.68 19.50 -1.45
N ILE A 131 10.48 18.66 -0.43
CA ILE A 131 10.66 19.06 0.98
C ILE A 131 12.13 19.36 1.29
N ALA A 132 13.06 18.50 0.87
CA ALA A 132 14.49 18.71 1.11
C ALA A 132 15.00 20.02 0.46
N GLN A 133 14.53 20.33 -0.76
CA GLN A 133 14.85 21.59 -1.43
C GLN A 133 14.22 22.81 -0.72
N ALA A 134 13.02 22.64 -0.14
CA ALA A 134 12.40 23.71 0.64
C ALA A 134 13.17 24.00 1.93
N GLU A 135 13.63 22.97 2.64
CA GLU A 135 14.49 23.08 3.82
C GLU A 135 15.85 23.74 3.50
N ALA A 136 16.40 23.45 2.32
CA ALA A 136 17.63 24.06 1.82
C ALA A 136 17.46 25.53 1.36
N GLY A 137 16.24 26.08 1.41
CA GLY A 137 15.95 27.46 1.01
C GLY A 137 15.84 27.67 -0.51
N ASN A 138 15.77 26.60 -1.31
CA ASN A 138 15.63 26.67 -2.76
C ASN A 138 14.15 26.91 -3.17
N THR A 139 13.60 28.05 -2.72
CA THR A 139 12.14 28.35 -2.69
C THR A 139 11.75 29.74 -3.21
N ALA A 140 12.71 30.51 -3.73
CA ALA A 140 12.54 31.94 -4.02
C ALA A 140 11.43 32.27 -5.03
N THR A 141 11.08 31.32 -5.91
CA THR A 141 10.05 31.48 -6.96
C THR A 141 9.25 30.19 -7.14
N ALA A 142 8.12 30.27 -7.83
CA ALA A 142 7.36 29.08 -8.27
C ALA A 142 8.12 28.19 -9.28
N THR A 143 9.28 28.63 -9.76
CA THR A 143 10.19 27.87 -10.63
C THR A 143 11.43 27.36 -9.89
N ALA A 144 11.52 27.60 -8.59
CA ALA A 144 12.62 27.11 -7.78
C ALA A 144 12.57 25.58 -7.62
N ALA A 145 13.70 24.97 -7.25
CA ALA A 145 13.87 23.52 -7.22
C ALA A 145 12.79 22.80 -6.40
N ALA A 146 12.35 23.38 -5.27
CA ALA A 146 11.29 22.80 -4.46
C ALA A 146 9.98 22.66 -5.24
N ALA A 147 9.50 23.75 -5.86
CA ALA A 147 8.28 23.76 -6.66
C ALA A 147 8.40 22.92 -7.94
N GLN A 148 9.59 22.86 -8.54
CA GLN A 148 9.85 22.00 -9.69
C GLN A 148 9.61 20.53 -9.36
N HIS A 149 10.08 20.03 -8.21
CA HIS A 149 9.84 18.66 -7.80
C HIS A 149 8.36 18.37 -7.49
N VAL A 150 7.61 19.35 -6.98
CA VAL A 150 6.14 19.21 -6.81
C VAL A 150 5.46 19.05 -8.17
N ASP A 151 5.82 19.88 -9.16
CA ASP A 151 5.29 19.79 -10.52
C ASP A 151 5.59 18.42 -11.16
N ARG A 152 6.82 17.90 -11.00
CA ARG A 152 7.20 16.57 -11.50
C ARG A 152 6.41 15.44 -10.83
N ALA A 153 6.26 15.48 -9.50
CA ALA A 153 5.46 14.50 -8.78
C ALA A 153 4.00 14.50 -9.24
N TYR A 154 3.42 15.68 -9.44
CA TYR A 154 2.04 15.82 -9.92
C TYR A 154 1.87 15.28 -11.35
N ALA A 155 2.85 15.50 -12.23
CA ALA A 155 2.84 14.96 -13.59
C ALA A 155 2.84 13.42 -13.60
N LEU A 156 3.66 12.78 -12.76
CA LEU A 156 3.68 11.32 -12.59
C LEU A 156 2.37 10.76 -12.00
N TYR A 157 1.74 11.50 -11.09
CA TYR A 157 0.44 11.12 -10.52
C TYR A 157 -0.70 11.18 -11.54
N ARG A 158 -0.80 12.30 -12.26
CA ARG A 158 -1.97 12.62 -13.08
C ARG A 158 -1.95 11.96 -14.46
N GLY A 159 -0.77 11.83 -15.07
CA GLY A 159 -0.61 11.41 -16.46
C GLY A 159 -0.73 12.50 -17.55
N ASP A 160 -0.72 12.08 -18.81
CA ASP A 160 -0.90 12.96 -19.98
C ASP A 160 -2.37 13.43 -20.07
N PRO A 161 -2.62 14.75 -20.19
CA PRO A 161 -3.98 15.31 -20.26
C PRO A 161 -4.70 15.08 -21.59
N SER A 162 -3.99 14.69 -22.65
CA SER A 162 -4.49 14.80 -24.03
C SER A 162 -5.15 13.53 -24.59
N ASP A 163 -4.74 12.32 -24.19
CA ASP A 163 -5.37 11.06 -24.66
C ASP A 163 -5.16 9.84 -23.72
N ALA A 164 -4.47 10.00 -22.58
CA ALA A 164 -4.05 8.88 -21.74
C ALA A 164 -4.46 8.95 -20.26
N PRO A 165 -5.66 9.46 -19.86
CA PRO A 165 -6.05 9.41 -18.46
C PRO A 165 -6.10 7.95 -17.97
N ASN A 166 -6.40 6.98 -18.84
CA ASN A 166 -6.62 5.57 -18.46
C ASN A 166 -5.39 4.83 -17.89
N TYR A 167 -4.20 5.45 -17.93
CA TYR A 167 -2.94 4.80 -17.58
C TYR A 167 -2.20 5.50 -16.43
N SER A 168 -2.91 6.23 -15.58
CA SER A 168 -2.33 7.00 -14.47
C SER A 168 -2.80 6.57 -13.08
N ILE A 169 -2.02 6.97 -12.06
CA ILE A 169 -2.38 6.79 -10.65
C ILE A 169 -3.73 7.46 -10.35
N TRP A 170 -3.96 8.66 -10.90
CA TRP A 170 -5.24 9.36 -10.79
C TRP A 170 -6.41 8.50 -11.31
N HIS A 171 -6.25 7.88 -12.48
CA HIS A 171 -7.30 7.02 -13.03
C HIS A 171 -7.46 5.72 -12.25
N ARG A 172 -6.36 5.15 -11.74
CA ARG A 172 -6.44 4.01 -10.82
C ARG A 172 -7.25 4.38 -9.58
N GLY A 173 -7.08 5.58 -9.05
CA GLY A 173 -7.90 6.14 -7.97
C GLY A 173 -9.39 6.25 -8.32
N ASN A 174 -9.71 6.66 -9.56
CA ASN A 174 -11.09 6.67 -10.04
C ASN A 174 -11.70 5.26 -10.09
N LEU A 175 -10.99 4.29 -10.68
CA LEU A 175 -11.43 2.89 -10.72
C LEU A 175 -11.63 2.30 -9.34
N ARG A 176 -10.66 2.47 -8.42
CA ARG A 176 -10.75 1.89 -7.08
C ARG A 176 -11.82 2.60 -6.23
N GLY A 177 -11.96 3.91 -6.36
CA GLY A 177 -13.05 4.64 -5.71
C GLY A 177 -14.43 4.19 -6.17
N GLY A 178 -14.56 3.68 -7.39
CA GLY A 178 -15.80 3.08 -7.90
C GLY A 178 -16.09 1.67 -7.37
N ASN A 179 -15.05 0.90 -7.04
CA ASN A 179 -15.20 -0.49 -6.58
C ASN A 179 -15.49 -0.64 -5.08
N PHE A 180 -15.36 0.43 -4.31
CA PHE A 180 -15.53 0.40 -2.87
C PHE A 180 -16.66 1.34 -2.45
N LYS A 181 -17.48 0.87 -1.52
CA LYS A 181 -18.63 1.60 -0.97
C LYS A 181 -18.29 2.12 0.42
N ASP A 182 -18.95 3.21 0.80
CA ASP A 182 -18.88 3.70 2.18
C ASP A 182 -19.69 2.81 3.14
N ALA A 183 -19.60 3.10 4.45
CA ALA A 183 -20.31 2.39 5.51
C ALA A 183 -21.86 2.44 5.39
N THR A 184 -22.41 3.23 4.45
CA THR A 184 -23.85 3.31 4.16
C THR A 184 -24.24 2.52 2.92
N GLY A 185 -23.30 1.80 2.31
CA GLY A 185 -23.53 0.90 1.17
C GLY A 185 -23.78 1.61 -0.16
N ASN A 186 -23.49 2.91 -0.23
CA ASN A 186 -23.60 3.66 -1.47
C ASN A 186 -22.41 3.35 -2.39
N VAL A 187 -22.70 2.83 -3.59
CA VAL A 187 -21.70 2.77 -4.68
C VAL A 187 -21.40 4.20 -5.05
N LEU A 188 -20.16 4.61 -4.89
CA LEU A 188 -19.76 5.96 -5.22
C LEU A 188 -19.46 6.02 -6.72
N ALA A 189 -20.51 5.94 -7.54
CA ALA A 189 -20.44 6.15 -8.98
C ALA A 189 -19.63 7.44 -9.25
N ALA A 190 -18.76 7.39 -10.26
CA ALA A 190 -17.81 8.44 -10.66
C ALA A 190 -18.24 9.86 -10.21
N GLY A 191 -17.83 10.28 -9.01
CA GLY A 191 -18.18 11.58 -8.44
C GLY A 191 -18.72 11.63 -7.00
N THR A 192 -18.72 10.55 -6.22
CA THR A 192 -19.13 10.56 -4.80
C THR A 192 -17.93 10.31 -3.85
N PRO A 193 -18.03 10.62 -2.53
CA PRO A 193 -16.94 10.98 -1.61
C PRO A 193 -15.56 10.31 -1.77
N LEU A 194 -15.47 8.98 -1.93
CA LEU A 194 -14.21 8.24 -2.06
C LEU A 194 -13.50 8.47 -3.40
N VAL A 195 -14.22 8.53 -4.52
CA VAL A 195 -13.60 8.87 -5.81
C VAL A 195 -12.98 10.25 -5.71
N ALA A 196 -13.71 11.23 -5.17
CA ALA A 196 -13.20 12.59 -4.96
C ALA A 196 -12.03 12.63 -3.96
N PHE A 197 -12.04 11.77 -2.95
CA PHE A 197 -10.95 11.61 -1.99
C PHE A 197 -9.66 11.09 -2.64
N LEU A 198 -9.75 10.09 -3.52
CA LEU A 198 -8.61 9.46 -4.22
C LEU A 198 -8.17 10.22 -5.47
N THR A 199 -8.92 11.22 -5.91
CA THR A 199 -8.65 12.00 -7.13
C THR A 199 -8.53 13.49 -6.82
N THR A 200 -9.63 14.24 -6.84
CA THR A 200 -9.68 15.69 -6.68
C THR A 200 -8.99 16.20 -5.41
N THR A 201 -9.16 15.51 -4.28
CA THR A 201 -8.55 15.92 -3.00
C THR A 201 -7.03 15.82 -3.04
N ILE A 202 -6.48 14.80 -3.70
CA ILE A 202 -5.03 14.69 -3.93
C ILE A 202 -4.53 15.89 -4.75
N VAL A 203 -5.29 16.31 -5.78
CA VAL A 203 -4.95 17.50 -6.56
C VAL A 203 -4.91 18.76 -5.70
N SER A 204 -5.89 18.95 -4.81
CA SER A 204 -5.91 20.06 -3.86
C SER A 204 -4.72 20.02 -2.89
N ASP A 205 -4.30 18.84 -2.45
CA ASP A 205 -3.11 18.71 -1.62
C ASP A 205 -1.81 19.02 -2.40
N PHE A 206 -1.72 18.66 -3.68
CA PHE A 206 -0.61 19.09 -4.55
C PHE A 206 -0.55 20.61 -4.70
N GLN A 207 -1.70 21.27 -4.89
CA GLN A 207 -1.77 22.74 -4.93
C GLN A 207 -1.30 23.35 -3.61
N THR A 208 -1.74 22.79 -2.48
CA THR A 208 -1.34 23.21 -1.14
C THR A 208 0.17 23.05 -0.97
N LEU A 209 0.71 21.87 -1.29
CA LEU A 209 2.13 21.59 -1.21
C LEU A 209 2.93 22.60 -2.05
N LYS A 210 2.52 22.85 -3.30
CA LYS A 210 3.22 23.80 -4.17
C LYS A 210 3.24 25.20 -3.57
N GLN A 211 2.12 25.66 -3.01
CA GLN A 211 2.02 26.96 -2.36
C GLN A 211 2.89 27.04 -1.09
N SER A 212 2.97 25.95 -0.32
CA SER A 212 3.74 25.91 0.93
C SER A 212 5.25 25.86 0.72
N VAL A 213 5.74 25.44 -0.46
CA VAL A 213 7.18 25.39 -0.76
C VAL A 213 7.70 26.61 -1.52
N VAL A 214 6.86 27.61 -1.78
CA VAL A 214 7.25 28.88 -2.41
C VAL A 214 7.15 30.03 -1.41
N ASN A 215 7.93 31.08 -1.59
CA ASN A 215 8.03 32.20 -0.63
C ASN A 215 6.67 32.92 -0.38
N PRO A 216 6.23 33.12 0.89
CA PRO A 216 6.85 32.64 2.13
C PRO A 216 6.67 31.14 2.35
N VAL A 217 7.76 30.46 2.70
CA VAL A 217 7.76 29.01 2.91
C VAL A 217 7.05 28.65 4.20
N ASP A 218 6.14 27.67 4.13
CA ASP A 218 5.52 27.01 5.28
C ASP A 218 5.87 25.52 5.25
N LEU A 219 6.97 25.16 5.92
CA LEU A 219 7.45 23.76 5.97
C LEU A 219 6.47 22.83 6.70
N ALA A 220 5.70 23.34 7.66
CA ALA A 220 4.73 22.51 8.38
C ALA A 220 3.56 22.14 7.47
N ALA A 221 2.99 23.12 6.76
CA ALA A 221 1.95 22.89 5.76
C ALA A 221 2.47 22.03 4.60
N ALA A 222 3.71 22.23 4.14
CA ALA A 222 4.32 21.44 3.09
C ALA A 222 4.45 19.96 3.50
N ARG A 223 4.97 19.66 4.69
CA ARG A 223 5.07 18.27 5.20
C ARG A 223 3.69 17.64 5.35
N SER A 224 2.73 18.37 5.88
CA SER A 224 1.36 17.87 6.05
C SER A 224 0.70 17.55 4.71
N ALA A 225 0.83 18.44 3.71
CA ALA A 225 0.32 18.20 2.36
C ALA A 225 1.01 17.00 1.68
N LYS A 226 2.34 16.88 1.78
CA LYS A 226 3.08 15.71 1.30
C LYS A 226 2.54 14.41 1.92
N GLN A 227 2.37 14.36 3.23
CA GLN A 227 1.88 13.17 3.93
C GLN A 227 0.50 12.76 3.43
N ARG A 228 -0.40 13.75 3.27
CA ARG A 228 -1.74 13.56 2.74
C ARG A 228 -1.78 13.06 1.29
N ILE A 229 -0.89 13.54 0.42
CA ILE A 229 -0.73 13.05 -0.95
C ILE A 229 -0.27 11.59 -0.94
N ALA A 230 0.84 11.31 -0.26
CA ALA A 230 1.43 9.97 -0.21
C ALA A 230 0.45 8.95 0.38
N ALA A 231 -0.24 9.32 1.46
CA ALA A 231 -1.20 8.44 2.13
C ALA A 231 -2.35 8.03 1.21
N ARG A 232 -2.99 9.00 0.54
CA ARG A 232 -4.13 8.71 -0.34
C ARG A 232 -3.72 8.00 -1.62
N ALA A 233 -2.54 8.30 -2.17
CA ALA A 233 -2.02 7.54 -3.30
C ALA A 233 -1.69 6.09 -2.91
N GLN A 234 -1.15 5.86 -1.71
CA GLN A 234 -0.92 4.51 -1.18
C GLN A 234 -2.24 3.75 -0.95
N LEU A 235 -3.30 4.43 -0.52
CA LEU A 235 -4.63 3.86 -0.31
C LEU A 235 -5.22 3.24 -1.59
N ILE A 236 -5.00 3.86 -2.75
CA ILE A 236 -5.42 3.31 -4.06
C ILE A 236 -4.91 1.88 -4.23
N TYR A 237 -3.65 1.64 -3.87
CA TYR A 237 -3.03 0.33 -4.01
C TYR A 237 -3.40 -0.64 -2.89
N HIS A 238 -3.74 -0.14 -1.68
CA HIS A 238 -4.35 -0.98 -0.64
C HIS A 238 -5.67 -1.55 -1.13
N MET A 239 -6.52 -0.70 -1.70
CA MET A 239 -7.82 -1.09 -2.27
C MET A 239 -7.65 -2.05 -3.45
N ALA A 240 -6.68 -1.79 -4.34
CA ALA A 240 -6.39 -2.68 -5.45
C ALA A 240 -5.93 -4.07 -4.98
N THR A 241 -4.92 -4.15 -4.10
CA THR A 241 -4.45 -5.41 -3.51
C THR A 241 -5.59 -6.18 -2.84
N LEU A 242 -6.44 -5.47 -2.09
CA LEU A 242 -7.57 -6.08 -1.39
C LEU A 242 -8.60 -6.69 -2.36
N ARG A 243 -8.91 -6.02 -3.48
CA ARG A 243 -9.80 -6.56 -4.51
C ARG A 243 -9.26 -7.86 -5.10
N TYR A 244 -7.98 -7.94 -5.43
CA TYR A 244 -7.43 -9.16 -6.03
C TYR A 244 -7.28 -10.29 -5.02
N ALA A 245 -7.10 -10.00 -3.73
CA ALA A 245 -7.19 -11.02 -2.70
C ALA A 245 -8.60 -11.66 -2.67
N TYR A 246 -9.66 -10.86 -2.83
CA TYR A 246 -11.03 -11.38 -2.96
C TYR A 246 -11.24 -12.22 -4.23
N GLN A 247 -10.78 -11.75 -5.39
CA GLN A 247 -10.92 -12.54 -6.62
C GLN A 247 -10.21 -13.90 -6.54
N LEU A 248 -9.09 -14.00 -5.81
CA LEU A 248 -8.46 -15.29 -5.56
C LEU A 248 -9.33 -16.20 -4.67
N ASP A 249 -10.06 -15.66 -3.70
CA ASP A 249 -11.04 -16.43 -2.92
C ASP A 249 -12.16 -16.96 -3.82
N GLU A 250 -12.66 -16.15 -4.78
CA GLU A 250 -13.66 -16.59 -5.77
C GLU A 250 -13.11 -17.75 -6.63
N HIS A 251 -11.88 -17.64 -7.12
CA HIS A 251 -11.26 -18.72 -7.90
C HIS A 251 -11.07 -20.01 -7.09
N VAL A 252 -10.78 -19.90 -5.79
CA VAL A 252 -10.71 -21.07 -4.88
C VAL A 252 -12.08 -21.71 -4.73
N ASN A 253 -13.12 -20.91 -4.49
CA ASN A 253 -14.49 -21.39 -4.34
C ASN A 253 -15.02 -22.08 -5.61
N ASP A 254 -14.71 -21.51 -6.77
CA ASP A 254 -15.15 -22.02 -8.07
C ASP A 254 -14.29 -23.21 -8.57
N GLY A 255 -13.20 -23.55 -7.86
CA GLY A 255 -12.27 -24.60 -8.26
C GLY A 255 -11.47 -24.26 -9.52
N THR A 256 -11.27 -22.97 -9.83
CA THR A 256 -10.64 -22.46 -11.06
C THR A 256 -9.24 -21.87 -10.84
N THR A 257 -8.58 -22.19 -9.73
CA THR A 257 -7.32 -21.59 -9.23
C THR A 257 -6.09 -21.70 -10.14
N ARG A 258 -6.18 -22.44 -11.24
CA ARG A 258 -5.14 -22.58 -12.28
C ARG A 258 -5.65 -22.35 -13.71
N SER A 259 -6.71 -21.54 -13.84
CA SER A 259 -7.22 -21.04 -15.12
C SER A 259 -6.50 -19.75 -15.55
N ASP A 260 -6.64 -19.37 -16.82
CA ASP A 260 -6.19 -18.07 -17.34
C ASP A 260 -6.72 -16.91 -16.48
N ALA A 261 -7.99 -16.98 -16.06
CA ALA A 261 -8.62 -15.99 -15.20
C ALA A 261 -7.98 -15.92 -13.81
N ALA A 262 -7.69 -17.06 -13.19
CA ALA A 262 -7.02 -17.09 -11.89
C ALA A 262 -5.58 -16.58 -11.97
N TYR A 263 -4.84 -16.96 -13.02
CA TYR A 263 -3.51 -16.41 -13.27
C TYR A 263 -3.54 -14.90 -13.49
N LYS A 264 -4.53 -14.42 -14.26
CA LYS A 264 -4.76 -12.99 -14.46
C LYS A 264 -4.97 -12.28 -13.12
N SER A 265 -5.91 -12.74 -12.30
CA SER A 265 -6.20 -12.15 -10.98
C SER A 265 -4.98 -12.17 -10.06
N GLN A 266 -4.21 -13.27 -10.06
CA GLN A 266 -3.01 -13.39 -9.24
C GLN A 266 -1.89 -12.46 -9.73
N GLY A 267 -1.67 -12.36 -11.04
CA GLY A 267 -0.67 -11.48 -11.63
C GLY A 267 -0.98 -10.00 -11.49
N GLU A 268 -2.24 -9.61 -11.67
CA GLU A 268 -2.67 -8.23 -11.44
C GLU A 268 -2.57 -7.86 -9.96
N GLY A 269 -3.00 -8.75 -9.06
CA GLY A 269 -2.83 -8.60 -7.61
C GLY A 269 -1.36 -8.50 -7.20
N GLN A 270 -0.46 -9.28 -7.81
CA GLN A 270 0.97 -9.20 -7.57
C GLN A 270 1.52 -7.83 -7.93
N ALA A 271 1.14 -7.30 -9.10
CA ALA A 271 1.65 -6.02 -9.57
C ALA A 271 1.21 -4.86 -8.65
N PHE A 272 -0.06 -4.84 -8.22
CA PHE A 272 -0.53 -3.86 -7.24
C PHE A 272 0.10 -4.02 -5.86
N TRP A 273 0.22 -5.25 -5.37
CA TRP A 273 0.87 -5.53 -4.10
C TRP A 273 2.31 -5.01 -4.09
N ARG A 274 3.08 -5.28 -5.16
CA ARG A 274 4.47 -4.82 -5.29
C ARG A 274 4.62 -3.30 -5.23
N THR A 275 3.60 -2.54 -5.62
CA THR A 275 3.60 -1.08 -5.51
C THR A 275 3.71 -0.61 -4.05
N ILE A 276 3.16 -1.35 -3.09
CA ILE A 276 3.11 -0.96 -1.66
C ILE A 276 3.81 -1.94 -0.70
N ALA A 277 4.21 -3.13 -1.17
CA ALA A 277 4.80 -4.17 -0.34
C ALA A 277 5.97 -3.71 0.54
N PRO A 278 6.91 -2.87 0.06
CA PRO A 278 7.99 -2.37 0.91
C PRO A 278 7.47 -1.55 2.09
N LEU A 279 6.46 -0.69 1.86
CA LEU A 279 5.86 0.16 2.90
C LEU A 279 5.08 -0.66 3.93
N VAL A 280 4.33 -1.66 3.45
CA VAL A 280 3.56 -2.56 4.33
C VAL A 280 4.48 -3.43 5.17
N THR A 281 5.60 -3.88 4.61
CA THR A 281 6.59 -4.71 5.32
C THR A 281 7.23 -4.00 6.51
N LEU A 282 7.37 -2.67 6.47
CA LEU A 282 7.88 -1.90 7.60
C LEU A 282 7.00 -1.99 8.84
N VAL A 283 5.70 -2.22 8.67
CA VAL A 283 4.70 -2.18 9.76
C VAL A 283 4.13 -3.55 10.08
N ALA A 284 3.91 -4.37 9.06
CA ALA A 284 3.27 -5.69 9.16
C ALA A 284 4.06 -6.76 8.38
N PRO A 285 5.32 -7.05 8.74
CA PRO A 285 6.21 -7.92 7.94
C PRO A 285 5.66 -9.34 7.73
N SER A 286 5.04 -9.94 8.75
CA SER A 286 4.45 -11.29 8.62
C SER A 286 3.25 -11.31 7.67
N GLY A 287 2.37 -10.30 7.75
CA GLY A 287 1.25 -10.17 6.83
C GLY A 287 1.71 -9.86 5.41
N ALA A 288 2.75 -9.03 5.26
CA ALA A 288 3.37 -8.73 3.97
C ALA A 288 3.98 -9.98 3.32
N ALA A 289 4.62 -10.85 4.10
CA ALA A 289 5.12 -12.13 3.59
C ALA A 289 3.98 -13.04 3.11
N ALA A 290 2.86 -13.09 3.85
CA ALA A 290 1.68 -13.85 3.45
C ALA A 290 1.06 -13.31 2.14
N LEU A 291 0.95 -11.99 1.98
CA LEU A 291 0.46 -11.39 0.73
C LEU A 291 1.41 -11.59 -0.45
N THR A 292 2.71 -11.56 -0.20
CA THR A 292 3.71 -11.89 -1.22
C THR A 292 3.55 -13.32 -1.71
N ALA A 293 3.32 -14.27 -0.80
CA ALA A 293 3.06 -15.67 -1.16
C ALA A 293 1.70 -15.86 -1.86
N LEU A 294 0.66 -15.15 -1.42
CA LEU A 294 -0.68 -15.20 -2.01
C LEU A 294 -0.65 -14.83 -3.51
N PHE A 295 0.09 -13.79 -3.87
CA PHE A 295 0.19 -13.31 -5.23
C PHE A 295 1.36 -13.92 -6.02
N ASP A 296 2.04 -14.93 -5.50
CA ASP A 296 3.06 -15.64 -6.28
C ASP A 296 2.40 -16.60 -7.27
N LEU A 297 2.56 -16.34 -8.57
CA LEU A 297 2.01 -17.20 -9.63
C LEU A 297 2.54 -18.65 -9.57
N ALA A 298 3.66 -18.91 -8.90
CA ALA A 298 4.14 -20.27 -8.65
C ALA A 298 3.28 -21.01 -7.61
N VAL A 299 2.56 -20.29 -6.75
CA VAL A 299 1.77 -20.84 -5.63
C VAL A 299 0.29 -20.92 -6.00
N THR A 300 -0.35 -22.07 -5.76
CA THR A 300 -1.78 -22.23 -6.01
C THR A 300 -2.53 -21.66 -4.80
N PRO A 301 -3.42 -20.68 -4.96
CA PRO A 301 -4.31 -20.28 -3.87
C PRO A 301 -5.18 -21.48 -3.43
N THR A 302 -5.33 -21.66 -2.11
CA THR A 302 -6.07 -22.79 -1.53
C THR A 302 -7.07 -22.39 -0.46
N THR A 303 -7.08 -21.13 -0.04
CA THR A 303 -7.96 -20.61 1.01
C THR A 303 -8.96 -19.63 0.43
N THR A 304 -10.16 -19.59 1.01
CA THR A 304 -11.24 -18.63 0.71
C THR A 304 -11.26 -17.46 1.72
N SER A 305 -10.16 -17.27 2.46
CA SER A 305 -10.03 -16.22 3.48
C SER A 305 -8.93 -15.19 3.15
N SER A 306 -8.48 -15.14 1.90
CA SER A 306 -7.39 -14.28 1.43
C SER A 306 -7.75 -12.81 1.57
N TYR A 307 -8.98 -12.42 1.24
CA TYR A 307 -9.48 -11.05 1.45
C TYR A 307 -9.35 -10.61 2.89
N CYS A 308 -9.80 -11.43 3.85
CA CYS A 308 -9.73 -11.07 5.28
C CYS A 308 -8.29 -10.98 5.78
N ALA A 309 -7.42 -11.89 5.36
CA ALA A 309 -6.00 -11.83 5.71
C ALA A 309 -5.31 -10.59 5.14
N ALA A 310 -5.62 -10.24 3.88
CA ALA A 310 -5.15 -9.02 3.24
C ALA A 310 -5.65 -7.78 3.96
N ARG A 311 -6.95 -7.73 4.27
CA ARG A 311 -7.58 -6.61 4.97
C ARG A 311 -6.98 -6.38 6.35
N ALA A 312 -6.76 -7.44 7.12
CA ALA A 312 -6.12 -7.35 8.44
C ALA A 312 -4.69 -6.80 8.34
N THR A 313 -3.92 -7.26 7.36
CA THR A 313 -2.54 -6.79 7.11
C THR A 313 -2.52 -5.32 6.67
N LEU A 314 -3.32 -4.98 5.65
CA LEU A 314 -3.38 -3.64 5.07
C LEU A 314 -3.93 -2.61 6.05
N ARG A 315 -4.82 -3.02 6.97
CA ARG A 315 -5.27 -2.16 8.08
C ARG A 315 -4.10 -1.69 8.94
N LEU A 316 -3.21 -2.61 9.32
CA LEU A 316 -2.09 -2.29 10.21
C LEU A 316 -1.10 -1.34 9.53
N ALA A 317 -0.99 -1.42 8.20
CA ALA A 317 -0.09 -0.61 7.40
C ALA A 317 -0.73 0.65 6.81
N LEU A 318 -1.95 1.01 7.21
CA LEU A 318 -2.55 2.27 6.79
C LEU A 318 -1.69 3.45 7.26
N PRO A 319 -1.43 4.43 6.37
CA PRO A 319 -0.83 5.70 6.76
C PRO A 319 -1.59 6.35 7.91
N ALA A 320 -0.89 6.94 8.88
CA ALA A 320 -1.48 7.47 10.12
C ALA A 320 -2.55 8.57 9.92
N THR A 321 -2.61 9.20 8.74
CA THR A 321 -3.64 10.18 8.38
C THR A 321 -4.92 9.55 7.86
N LEU A 322 -4.98 8.22 7.77
CA LEU A 322 -6.11 7.45 7.27
C LEU A 322 -6.61 6.49 8.35
N THR A 323 -7.87 6.13 8.20
CA THR A 323 -8.60 5.20 9.04
C THR A 323 -9.15 4.06 8.18
N LEU A 324 -9.72 3.05 8.83
CA LEU A 324 -10.38 1.97 8.12
C LEU A 324 -11.56 2.44 7.27
N ASP A 325 -12.24 3.49 7.70
CA ASP A 325 -13.42 4.03 6.99
C ASP A 325 -13.00 4.59 5.62
N ASP A 326 -11.74 4.99 5.47
CA ASP A 326 -11.20 5.50 4.20
C ASP A 326 -10.96 4.38 3.16
N ILE A 327 -10.87 3.10 3.56
CA ILE A 327 -10.77 1.98 2.60
C ILE A 327 -12.14 1.67 1.98
N GLY A 328 -13.22 1.81 2.75
CA GLY A 328 -14.54 1.33 2.38
C GLY A 328 -14.68 -0.20 2.38
N GLU A 329 -15.82 -0.68 1.88
CA GLU A 329 -16.10 -2.11 1.65
C GLU A 329 -16.09 -2.42 0.16
N LEU A 330 -15.53 -3.57 -0.23
CA LEU A 330 -15.50 -3.96 -1.64
C LEU A 330 -16.93 -4.25 -2.12
N GLU A 331 -17.32 -3.69 -3.26
CA GLU A 331 -18.70 -3.71 -3.75
C GLU A 331 -19.32 -5.12 -3.84
N ASP A 332 -18.49 -6.10 -4.23
CA ASP A 332 -18.85 -7.49 -4.45
C ASP A 332 -19.02 -8.27 -3.13
N THR A 333 -18.49 -7.75 -2.01
CA THR A 333 -18.67 -8.35 -0.67
C THR A 333 -19.97 -7.93 0.01
N MET A 334 -20.74 -7.03 -0.61
CA MET A 334 -21.96 -6.46 -0.03
C MET A 334 -23.21 -7.20 -0.50
N GLY A 335 -23.80 -8.02 0.37
CA GLY A 335 -25.11 -8.64 0.14
C GLY A 335 -25.12 -9.92 -0.70
N ASP A 336 -23.97 -10.60 -0.84
CA ASP A 336 -23.87 -11.85 -1.57
C ASP A 336 -24.51 -13.05 -0.79
N PRO A 337 -25.53 -13.72 -1.36
CA PRO A 337 -26.14 -14.91 -0.77
C PRO A 337 -25.34 -16.22 -0.99
N THR A 338 -24.22 -16.21 -1.73
CA THR A 338 -23.42 -17.43 -2.03
C THR A 338 -22.52 -17.90 -0.89
N GLY A 339 -22.40 -17.14 0.20
CA GLY A 339 -21.67 -17.54 1.40
C GLY A 339 -20.17 -17.23 1.39
N ILE A 340 -19.63 -16.63 0.32
CA ILE A 340 -18.29 -16.00 0.30
C ILE A 340 -18.35 -14.60 0.94
N THR A 341 -19.17 -14.45 1.97
CA THR A 341 -19.25 -13.20 2.71
C THR A 341 -17.95 -13.06 3.50
N ALA A 342 -17.07 -12.20 3.02
CA ALA A 342 -16.00 -11.59 3.79
C ALA A 342 -16.36 -10.12 4.01
N SER A 343 -17.54 -9.87 4.58
CA SER A 343 -17.95 -8.52 5.00
C SER A 343 -17.02 -7.99 6.09
N PHE A 344 -17.06 -6.68 6.37
CA PHE A 344 -16.32 -6.08 7.50
C PHE A 344 -16.55 -6.85 8.80
N ALA A 345 -17.77 -7.34 9.02
CA ALA A 345 -18.19 -8.10 10.19
C ALA A 345 -17.60 -9.53 10.27
N GLN A 346 -17.24 -10.15 9.14
CA GLN A 346 -16.65 -11.50 9.12
C GLN A 346 -15.13 -11.50 9.22
N CYS A 347 -14.46 -10.49 8.66
CA CYS A 347 -13.02 -10.33 8.89
C CYS A 347 -12.68 -9.91 10.33
N THR A 348 -13.70 -9.66 11.17
CA THR A 348 -13.54 -9.35 12.60
C THR A 348 -13.98 -10.49 13.53
N SER A 349 -14.62 -11.56 13.01
CA SER A 349 -14.99 -12.72 13.82
C SER A 349 -13.90 -13.80 13.76
N TYR A 350 -12.91 -13.70 14.65
CA TYR A 350 -12.31 -14.92 15.17
C TYR A 350 -13.36 -15.54 16.10
N ALA A 351 -13.92 -16.69 15.74
CA ALA A 351 -14.73 -17.50 16.64
C ALA A 351 -13.77 -18.43 17.38
N PRO A 352 -13.26 -18.05 18.56
CA PRO A 352 -12.32 -18.87 19.28
C PRO A 352 -13.04 -20.19 19.66
N VAL A 353 -12.47 -21.33 19.28
CA VAL A 353 -13.03 -22.65 19.61
C VAL A 353 -13.00 -22.93 21.12
N ASN A 354 -12.25 -22.11 21.87
CA ASN A 354 -12.14 -22.09 23.32
C ASN A 354 -12.47 -20.68 23.83
N SER A 355 -12.90 -20.51 25.09
CA SER A 355 -13.04 -19.17 25.66
C SER A 355 -11.67 -18.48 25.73
N VAL A 356 -11.48 -17.39 24.98
CA VAL A 356 -10.27 -16.52 25.03
C VAL A 356 -10.58 -15.13 25.59
N LEU A 357 -11.74 -14.96 26.22
CA LEU A 357 -12.20 -13.66 26.75
C LEU A 357 -11.19 -13.06 27.73
N ASP A 358 -10.57 -13.90 28.55
CA ASP A 358 -9.57 -13.46 29.53
C ASP A 358 -8.28 -12.94 28.85
N TYR A 359 -7.85 -13.58 27.74
CA TYR A 359 -6.69 -13.14 26.95
C TYR A 359 -6.97 -11.87 26.14
N ALA A 360 -8.17 -11.74 25.58
CA ALA A 360 -8.59 -10.54 24.86
C ALA A 360 -8.70 -9.31 25.81
N GLY A 361 -9.08 -9.54 27.06
CA GLY A 361 -9.19 -8.54 28.12
C GLY A 361 -7.87 -7.89 28.54
N VAL A 362 -6.73 -8.56 28.31
CA VAL A 362 -5.38 -8.08 28.72
C VAL A 362 -5.09 -6.68 28.18
N SER A 363 -5.44 -6.43 26.92
CA SER A 363 -5.22 -5.11 26.29
C SER A 363 -6.06 -3.99 26.93
N SER A 364 -7.26 -4.31 27.41
CA SER A 364 -8.11 -3.36 28.12
C SER A 364 -7.61 -3.09 29.53
N THR A 365 -7.18 -4.12 30.26
CA THR A 365 -6.52 -3.97 31.56
C THR A 365 -5.24 -3.13 31.44
N ALA A 366 -4.40 -3.39 30.43
CA ALA A 366 -3.19 -2.59 30.19
C ALA A 366 -3.52 -1.12 29.87
N ARG A 367 -4.60 -0.85 29.12
CA ARG A 367 -5.08 0.52 28.86
C ARG A 367 -5.55 1.22 30.13
N GLU A 368 -6.30 0.54 30.99
CA GLU A 368 -6.77 1.08 32.28
C GLU A 368 -5.61 1.42 33.20
N ILE A 369 -4.61 0.53 33.30
CA ILE A 369 -3.36 0.76 34.02
C ILE A 369 -2.64 1.99 33.45
N ASN A 370 -2.43 2.06 32.14
CA ASN A 370 -1.72 3.20 31.52
C ASN A 370 -2.46 4.52 31.70
N THR A 371 -3.79 4.50 31.67
CA THR A 371 -4.61 5.70 31.91
C THR A 371 -4.48 6.16 33.35
N ALA A 372 -4.49 5.24 34.32
CA ALA A 372 -4.26 5.55 35.72
C ALA A 372 -2.83 6.09 35.97
N LEU A 373 -1.82 5.50 35.33
CA LEU A 373 -0.42 5.96 35.41
C LEU A 373 -0.23 7.36 34.81
N MET A 374 -0.85 7.64 33.66
CA MET A 374 -0.82 8.99 33.05
C MET A 374 -1.50 10.06 33.92
N ALA A 375 -2.42 9.65 34.79
CA ALA A 375 -3.05 10.50 35.79
C ALA A 375 -2.32 10.51 37.14
N GLU A 376 -1.11 9.93 37.21
CA GLU A 376 -0.31 9.75 38.44
C GLU A 376 -1.08 9.05 39.58
N ASN A 377 -2.07 8.21 39.23
CA ASN A 377 -2.91 7.49 40.17
C ASN A 377 -2.48 6.02 40.27
N PHE A 378 -1.37 5.81 40.97
CA PHE A 378 -0.74 4.50 41.15
C PHE A 378 -1.64 3.50 41.90
N ALA A 379 -2.45 3.98 42.85
CA ALA A 379 -3.42 3.14 43.57
C ALA A 379 -4.48 2.55 42.62
N LEU A 380 -4.98 3.36 41.67
CA LEU A 380 -5.92 2.90 40.65
C LEU A 380 -5.25 1.96 39.64
N ALA A 381 -4.00 2.24 39.25
CA ALA A 381 -3.23 1.34 38.38
C ALA A 381 -3.04 -0.04 39.03
N LYS A 382 -2.68 -0.07 40.32
CA LYS A 382 -2.54 -1.30 41.11
C LYS A 382 -3.87 -2.05 41.25
N ALA A 383 -4.97 -1.33 41.48
CA ALA A 383 -6.29 -1.93 41.58
C ALA A 383 -6.75 -2.55 40.24
N ALA A 384 -6.48 -1.91 39.10
CA ALA A 384 -6.79 -2.45 37.77
C ALA A 384 -5.95 -3.69 37.44
N TYR A 385 -4.70 -3.74 37.93
CA TYR A 385 -3.81 -4.89 37.76
C TYR A 385 -4.19 -6.09 38.66
N THR A 386 -4.50 -5.85 39.93
CA THR A 386 -4.74 -6.90 40.93
C THR A 386 -6.02 -7.69 40.64
N GLY A 387 -5.92 -9.01 40.60
CA GLY A 387 -7.00 -9.94 40.24
C GLY A 387 -7.24 -10.09 38.74
N SER A 388 -6.46 -9.41 37.89
CA SER A 388 -6.63 -9.45 36.43
C SER A 388 -5.97 -10.67 35.79
N HIS A 389 -6.38 -10.98 34.56
CA HIS A 389 -5.69 -11.99 33.75
C HIS A 389 -4.25 -11.57 33.41
N LEU A 390 -3.98 -10.27 33.32
CA LEU A 390 -2.62 -9.75 33.13
C LEU A 390 -1.71 -10.05 34.33
N GLU A 391 -2.23 -9.96 35.56
CA GLU A 391 -1.50 -10.41 36.76
C GLU A 391 -1.24 -11.92 36.73
N ALA A 392 -2.24 -12.71 36.35
CA ALA A 392 -2.08 -14.16 36.23
C ALA A 392 -0.98 -14.53 35.21
N LEU A 393 -0.93 -13.85 34.05
CA LEU A 393 0.11 -14.03 33.05
C LEU A 393 1.49 -13.59 33.55
N ALA A 394 1.56 -12.47 34.27
CA ALA A 394 2.81 -11.97 34.85
C ALA A 394 3.37 -12.90 35.94
N LYS A 395 2.50 -13.67 36.61
CA LYS A 395 2.88 -14.73 37.57
C LYS A 395 3.19 -16.06 36.91
N ALA A 396 2.67 -16.33 35.72
CA ALA A 396 2.78 -17.61 35.03
C ALA A 396 4.13 -17.84 34.31
N THR A 397 5.25 -17.42 34.92
CA THR A 397 6.57 -17.76 34.38
C THR A 397 6.91 -19.18 34.80
N PRO A 398 7.25 -20.11 33.88
CA PRO A 398 7.69 -21.45 34.27
C PRO A 398 8.94 -21.33 35.16
N GLU A 399 8.95 -22.02 36.31
CA GLU A 399 10.06 -21.99 37.28
C GLU A 399 11.41 -22.38 36.65
N GLU A 400 11.40 -23.12 35.53
CA GLU A 400 12.60 -23.54 34.81
C GLU A 400 13.03 -22.59 33.68
N SER A 401 12.29 -21.51 33.43
CA SER A 401 12.59 -20.58 32.34
C SER A 401 13.92 -19.85 32.57
N ALA A 402 14.63 -19.53 31.48
CA ALA A 402 15.83 -18.70 31.53
C ALA A 402 15.55 -17.32 32.16
N TYR A 403 14.32 -16.84 32.08
CA TYR A 403 13.84 -15.60 32.68
C TYR A 403 13.79 -15.67 34.21
N ALA A 404 13.20 -16.73 34.79
CA ALA A 404 13.14 -16.88 36.24
C ALA A 404 14.54 -16.98 36.87
N LYS A 405 15.47 -17.67 36.20
CA LYS A 405 16.88 -17.76 36.61
C LYS A 405 17.64 -16.43 36.51
N HIS A 406 17.33 -15.61 35.50
CA HIS A 406 17.99 -14.32 35.30
C HIS A 406 17.59 -13.28 36.36
N PHE A 407 16.30 -13.23 36.69
CA PHE A 407 15.77 -12.23 37.63
C PHE A 407 15.66 -12.73 39.08
N GLY A 408 15.94 -14.02 39.34
CA GLY A 408 15.91 -14.59 40.70
C GLY A 408 14.50 -14.71 41.30
N SER A 409 13.45 -14.59 40.49
CA SER A 409 12.04 -14.70 40.88
C SER A 409 11.28 -15.59 39.90
N ALA A 410 10.29 -16.33 40.41
CA ALA A 410 9.34 -17.09 39.59
C ALA A 410 8.28 -16.20 38.90
N SER A 411 8.19 -14.92 39.29
CA SER A 411 7.23 -13.95 38.77
C SER A 411 7.85 -12.54 38.59
N PRO A 412 8.98 -12.41 37.88
CA PRO A 412 9.77 -11.18 37.89
C PRO A 412 9.01 -9.97 37.34
N TYR A 413 8.09 -10.18 36.41
CA TYR A 413 7.25 -9.11 35.85
C TYR A 413 6.14 -8.65 36.80
N HIS A 414 5.60 -9.56 37.61
CA HIS A 414 4.65 -9.22 38.66
C HIS A 414 5.34 -8.41 39.75
N ASP A 415 6.49 -8.91 40.21
CA ASP A 415 7.24 -8.30 41.30
C ASP A 415 7.68 -6.89 40.93
N PHE A 416 8.20 -6.71 39.70
CA PHE A 416 8.57 -5.40 39.18
C PHE A 416 7.39 -4.43 39.08
N PHE A 417 6.24 -4.90 38.59
CA PHE A 417 5.06 -4.04 38.50
C PHE A 417 4.57 -3.59 39.89
N VAL A 418 4.54 -4.50 40.86
CA VAL A 418 4.14 -4.18 42.24
C VAL A 418 5.13 -3.21 42.89
N GLU A 419 6.44 -3.42 42.70
CA GLU A 419 7.49 -2.53 43.18
C GLU A 419 7.34 -1.10 42.62
N CYS A 420 7.05 -0.96 41.32
CA CYS A 420 6.82 0.34 40.70
C CYS A 420 5.48 0.99 41.10
N ALA A 421 4.50 0.22 41.54
CA ALA A 421 3.20 0.74 41.95
C ALA A 421 3.16 1.15 43.43
N ASP A 422 4.04 0.58 44.25
CA ASP A 422 4.12 0.83 45.69
C ASP A 422 5.14 1.93 46.08
N ASN A 423 6.05 2.29 45.18
CA ASN A 423 7.04 3.35 45.34
C ASN A 423 6.80 4.48 44.35
#